data_AF-A0A914DMH4-F1
#
_entry.id   AF-A0A914DMH4-F1
#
_cell.length_a   1.000
_cell.length_b   1.000
_cell.length_c   1.000
_cell.angle_alpha   90.00
_cell.angle_beta   90.00
_cell.angle_gamma   90.00
#
_symmetry.space_group_name_H-M   'P 1'
#
loop_
_entity.id
_entity.type
_entity.pdbx_description
1 polymer ?
#
loop_
_entity_poly.entity_id
_entity_poly.type
_entity_poly.pdbx_seq_one_letter_code
_entity_poly.pdbx_strand_id
1 'polypeptide(L)' 'MWSLMCPNDCPRLHDTWGDEFNKLYTKYEAEGRFRRQLRAREVWKSIISSQIETGTPYMLY' A
#
# COMPACT_ATOMS: atom_id res chain seq x y z
N MET A 1 -8.72 -3.21 5.56
CA MET A 1 -7.37 -3.26 6.16
C MET A 1 -6.37 -2.79 5.11
N TRP A 2 -5.15 -2.41 5.47
CA TRP A 2 -4.08 -2.12 4.52
C TRP A 2 -3.00 -3.19 4.65
N SER A 3 -2.67 -3.85 3.54
CA SER A 3 -1.68 -4.93 3.45
C SER A 3 -0.36 -4.40 2.91
N LEU A 4 0.70 -4.54 3.70
CA LEU A 4 2.08 -4.28 3.26
C LEU A 4 2.61 -5.54 2.56
N MET A 5 3.01 -5.38 1.31
CA MET A 5 3.43 -6.48 0.44
C MET A 5 4.89 -6.30 0.01
N CYS A 6 5.59 -7.41 -0.18
CA CYS A 6 6.92 -7.40 -0.78
C CYS A 6 6.78 -7.50 -2.31
N PRO A 7 7.42 -6.63 -3.12
CA PRO A 7 7.33 -6.70 -4.58
C PRO A 7 7.78 -8.04 -5.18
N ASN A 8 8.72 -8.74 -4.52
CA ASN A 8 9.15 -10.08 -4.94
C ASN A 8 8.06 -11.13 -4.74
N ASP A 9 7.33 -11.04 -3.62
CA ASP A 9 6.25 -11.97 -3.31
C ASP A 9 4.93 -11.55 -3.96
N CYS A 10 4.78 -10.31 -4.42
CA CYS A 10 3.56 -9.76 -5.04
C CYS A 10 3.94 -8.94 -6.29
N PRO A 11 4.40 -9.60 -7.36
CA PRO A 11 4.89 -8.92 -8.55
C PRO A 11 3.76 -8.20 -9.28
N ARG A 12 4.14 -7.23 -10.13
CA ARG A 12 3.26 -6.42 -11.03
C ARG A 12 2.33 -5.41 -10.37
N LEU A 13 2.33 -5.28 -9.05
CA LEU A 13 1.54 -4.23 -8.38
C LEU A 13 2.00 -2.81 -8.76
N HIS A 14 3.28 -2.61 -9.09
CA HIS A 14 3.80 -1.30 -9.50
C HIS A 14 3.58 -0.98 -10.99
N ASP A 15 3.26 -1.99 -11.81
CA ASP A 15 3.05 -1.86 -13.25
C ASP A 15 1.58 -1.75 -13.65
N THR A 16 0.67 -1.79 -12.66
CA THR A 16 -0.78 -1.81 -12.88
C THR A 16 -1.44 -0.67 -12.12
N TRP A 17 -2.58 -0.20 -12.63
CA TRP A 17 -3.34 0.90 -12.02
C TRP A 17 -4.85 0.61 -12.12
N GLY A 18 -5.65 1.38 -11.37
CA GLY A 18 -7.11 1.29 -11.39
C GLY A 18 -7.63 -0.11 -11.07
N ASP A 19 -8.54 -0.62 -11.91
CA ASP A 19 -9.21 -1.89 -11.68
C ASP A 19 -8.28 -3.10 -11.76
N GLU A 20 -7.23 -3.05 -12.59
CA GLU A 20 -6.26 -4.16 -12.69
C GLU A 20 -5.45 -4.27 -11.39
N PHE A 21 -4.99 -3.13 -10.87
CA PHE A 21 -4.33 -3.07 -9.56
C PHE A 21 -5.23 -3.60 -8.45
N ASN A 22 -6.48 -3.14 -8.38
CA ASN A 22 -7.43 -3.54 -7.33
C ASN A 22 -7.68 -5.05 -7.36
N LYS A 23 -7.84 -5.65 -8.54
CA LYS A 23 -8.02 -7.11 -8.70
C LYS A 23 -6.77 -7.88 -8.25
N LEU A 24 -5.58 -7.41 -8.63
CA LEU A 24 -4.33 -8.07 -8.27
C LEU A 24 -4.02 -7.97 -6.78
N TYR A 25 -4.23 -6.79 -6.19
CA TYR A 25 -4.02 -6.53 -4.77
C TYR A 25 -4.94 -7.39 -3.91
N THR A 26 -6.25 -7.37 -4.19
CA THR A 26 -7.24 -8.18 -3.45
C THR A 26 -7.01 -9.68 -3.61
N LYS A 27 -6.53 -10.13 -4.79
CA LYS A 27 -6.10 -11.52 -5.00
C LYS A 27 -4.96 -11.90 -4.06
N TYR A 28 -3.90 -11.08 -3.96
CA TYR A 28 -2.78 -11.37 -3.06
C TYR A 28 -3.16 -11.28 -1.58
N GLU A 29 -4.13 -10.43 -1.22
CA GLU A 29 -4.71 -10.42 0.13
C GLU A 29 -5.44 -11.74 0.43
N ALA A 30 -6.24 -12.25 -0.51
CA ALA A 30 -6.93 -13.53 -0.35
C ALA A 30 -5.97 -14.73 -0.30
N GLU A 31 -4.85 -14.66 -1.03
CA GLU A 31 -3.76 -15.66 -0.99
C GLU A 31 -2.89 -15.55 0.28
N GLY A 32 -3.08 -14.54 1.14
CA GLY A 32 -2.30 -14.36 2.36
C GLY A 32 -0.84 -13.94 2.14
N ARG A 33 -0.51 -13.35 0.98
CA ARG A 33 0.87 -13.02 0.57
C ARG A 33 1.40 -11.70 1.13
N PHE A 34 0.65 -11.07 2.03
CA PHE A 34 1.07 -9.86 2.72
C PHE A 34 2.06 -10.17 3.84
N ARG A 35 3.00 -9.26 4.10
CA ARG A 35 3.94 -9.36 5.22
C ARG A 35 3.33 -8.88 6.52
N ARG A 36 2.49 -7.85 6.45
CA ARG A 36 1.81 -7.27 7.60
C ARG A 36 0.52 -6.59 7.17
N GLN A 37 -0.52 -6.72 7.98
CA GLN A 37 -1.76 -5.95 7.85
C GLN A 37 -1.92 -4.97 9.00
N LEU A 38 -2.38 -3.76 8.68
CA LEU A 38 -2.66 -2.71 9.65
C LEU A 38 -3.89 -1.90 9.23
N ARG A 39 -4.37 -1.04 10.12
CA ARG A 39 -5.46 -0.13 9.76
C ARG A 39 -4.92 0.92 8.79
N ALA A 40 -5.64 1.18 7.70
CA ALA A 40 -5.25 2.20 6.73
C ALA A 40 -5.01 3.58 7.39
N ARG A 41 -5.78 3.90 8.44
CA ARG A 41 -5.61 5.13 9.23
C ARG A 41 -4.25 5.22 9.94
N GLU A 42 -3.62 4.11 10.28
CA GLU A 42 -2.29 4.12 10.91
C GLU A 42 -1.23 4.55 9.89
N VAL A 43 -1.27 3.99 8.68
CA VAL A 43 -0.40 4.43 7.57
C VAL A 43 -0.61 5.91 7.28
N TRP A 44 -1.87 6.34 7.19
CA TRP A 44 -2.23 7.73 6.93
C TRP A 44 -1.68 8.70 7.99
N LYS A 45 -1.78 8.33 9.27
CA LYS A 45 -1.20 9.12 10.36
C LYS A 45 0.32 9.26 10.25
N SER A 46 1.02 8.18 9.87
CA SER A 46 2.47 8.23 9.65
C SER A 46 2.85 9.16 8.50
N ILE A 47 2.09 9.14 7.39
CA ILE A 47 2.29 10.06 6.26
C ILE A 47 2.12 11.51 6.72
N ILE A 48 1.05 11.81 7.47
CA ILE A 48 0.80 13.17 8.00
C ILE A 48 1.92 13.61 8.96
N SER A 49 2.38 12.74 9.86
CA SER A 49 3.48 13.09 10.79
C SER A 49 4.74 13.48 10.02
N SER A 50 5.10 12.70 9.00
CA SER A 50 6.24 13.03 8.12
C SER A 50 6.03 14.38 7.43
N GLN A 51 4.83 14.67 6.92
CA GLN A 51 4.54 15.95 6.27
C GLN A 51 4.63 17.15 7.22
N ILE A 52 4.21 16.98 8.48
CA ILE A 52 4.35 18.02 9.51
C ILE A 52 5.82 18.29 9.84
N GLU A 53 6.62 17.23 9.92
CA GLU A 53 8.03 17.33 10.34
C GLU A 53 8.95 17.83 9.22
N THR A 54 8.77 17.35 7.99
CA THR A 54 9.72 17.57 6.88
C THR A 54 9.11 18.26 5.66
N GLY A 55 7.80 18.52 5.65
CA GLY A 55 7.09 19.02 4.47
C GLY A 55 6.98 18.00 3.32
N THR A 56 7.35 16.74 3.57
CA THR A 56 7.38 15.65 2.59
C THR A 56 6.80 14.36 3.23
N PRO A 57 6.28 13.39 2.46
CA PRO A 57 6.34 13.22 1.00
C PRO A 57 5.27 14.01 0.23
N TYR A 58 5.52 14.19 -1.07
CA TYR A 58 4.53 14.70 -2.02
C TYR A 58 3.39 13.69 -2.20
N MET A 59 2.18 14.19 -2.38
CA MET A 59 0.99 13.37 -2.63
C MET A 59 0.69 13.36 -4.13
N LEU A 60 0.75 12.17 -4.73
CA LEU A 60 0.33 11.90 -6.10
C LEU A 60 -0.75 10.81 -6.05
N TYR A 61 -1.75 10.91 -6.94
CA TYR A 61 -2.88 10.00 -7.04
C TYR A 61 -2.83 9.21 -8.34
#